data_AF-A0A022QCM7-F1
#
_entry.id   AF-A0A022QCM7-F1
#
_cell.length_a   1.000
_cell.length_b   1.000
_cell.length_c   1.000
_cell.angle_alpha   90.00
_cell.angle_beta   90.00
_cell.angle_gamma   90.00
#
_symmetry.space_group_name_H-M   'P 1'
#
loop_
_entity.id
_entity.type
_entity.pdbx_description
1 polymer ?
#
loop_
_entity_poly.entity_id
_entity_poly.type
_entity_poly.pdbx_seq_one_letter_code
_entity_poly.pdbx_strand_id
1 'polypeptide(L)'
;IFLPPDSDVSSTSGPTFNAGRSIWLPGWSNDINENTNSLFLTIGPEDFLVHHAIALGLHTTTLILVKGALDARGSKLMPDKKYFGYSFPCDGPGRGGTCDISAC
;
A
#
# COMPACT_ATOMS: atom_id res chain seq x y z
N ILE A 1 2.49 15.78 11.97
CA ILE A 1 1.07 15.41 12.19
C ILE A 1 0.33 16.65 12.70
N PHE A 2 -0.34 17.38 11.80
CA PHE A 2 -1.32 18.39 12.21
C PHE A 2 -2.59 17.65 12.61
N LEU A 3 -2.62 17.06 13.81
CA LEU A 3 -3.90 16.65 14.38
C LEU A 3 -4.64 17.92 14.84
N PRO A 4 -5.91 18.10 14.46
CA PRO A 4 -6.73 19.09 15.13
C PRO A 4 -6.75 18.78 16.64
N PRO A 5 -6.84 19.81 17.51
CA PRO A 5 -6.81 19.65 18.96
C PRO A 5 -7.91 18.71 19.51
N ASP A 6 -8.91 18.37 18.71
CA ASP A 6 -10.08 17.55 19.08
C ASP A 6 -10.00 16.07 18.64
N SER A 7 -8.79 15.51 18.51
CA SER A 7 -8.62 14.08 18.20
C SER A 7 -9.04 13.15 19.36
N ASP A 8 -9.46 11.92 19.04
CA ASP A 8 -10.14 10.97 19.95
C ASP A 8 -9.47 10.75 21.32
N VAL A 9 -8.14 10.89 21.38
CA VAL A 9 -7.33 10.66 22.59
C VAL A 9 -6.72 11.97 23.13
N SER A 10 -6.68 13.04 22.34
CA SER A 10 -6.21 14.37 22.80
C SER A 10 -7.27 15.11 23.61
N SER A 11 -8.56 14.79 23.41
CA SER A 11 -9.66 15.33 24.21
C SER A 11 -9.79 14.61 25.55
N THR A 12 -9.58 15.34 26.65
CA THR A 12 -9.68 14.79 28.02
C THR A 12 -11.10 14.41 28.45
N SER A 13 -12.12 14.78 27.66
CA SER A 13 -13.52 14.44 27.89
C SER A 13 -14.04 13.35 26.95
N GLY A 14 -13.19 12.84 26.04
CA GLY A 14 -13.57 11.81 25.09
C GLY A 14 -13.83 10.44 25.74
N PRO A 15 -14.71 9.61 25.15
CA PRO A 15 -14.98 8.25 25.66
C PRO A 15 -13.72 7.38 25.65
N THR A 16 -12.87 7.53 24.62
CA THR A 16 -11.59 6.82 24.48
C THR A 16 -10.59 7.22 25.56
N PHE A 17 -10.49 8.51 25.88
CA PHE A 17 -9.63 9.01 26.96
C PHE A 17 -10.06 8.44 28.31
N ASN A 18 -11.37 8.51 28.63
CA ASN A 18 -11.90 8.01 29.90
C ASN A 18 -11.74 6.50 30.09
N ALA A 19 -11.88 5.71 29.01
CA ALA A 19 -11.69 4.26 29.08
C ALA A 19 -10.22 3.84 29.25
N GLY A 20 -9.27 4.60 28.68
CA GLY A 20 -7.84 4.26 28.70
C GLY A 20 -7.03 4.86 29.85
N ARG A 21 -7.53 5.93 30.51
CA ARG A 21 -6.77 6.79 31.44
C ARG A 21 -6.10 6.07 32.60
N SER A 22 -6.61 4.94 33.07
CA SER A 22 -6.08 4.24 34.24
C SER A 22 -5.19 3.03 33.90
N ILE A 23 -5.09 2.64 32.63
CA ILE A 23 -4.46 1.36 32.25
C ILE A 23 -3.21 1.61 31.39
N TRP A 24 -3.40 2.03 30.13
CA TRP A 24 -2.33 2.13 29.14
C TRP A 24 -2.06 3.57 28.70
N LEU A 25 -3.07 4.44 28.83
CA LEU A 25 -3.03 5.78 28.24
C LEU A 25 -1.96 6.71 28.84
N PRO A 26 -1.70 6.73 30.17
CA PRO A 26 -0.67 7.61 30.73
C PRO A 26 0.74 7.27 30.23
N GLY A 27 1.09 5.99 30.17
CA GLY A 27 2.40 5.53 29.67
C GLY A 27 2.54 5.80 28.18
N TRP A 28 1.53 5.40 27.39
CA TRP A 28 1.50 5.68 25.96
C TRP A 28 1.60 7.17 25.64
N SER A 29 0.85 8.02 26.35
CA SER A 29 0.87 9.47 26.15
C SER A 29 2.23 10.07 26.50
N ASN A 30 2.91 9.57 27.54
CA ASN A 30 4.26 10.01 27.86
C ASN A 30 5.22 9.65 26.71
N ASP A 31 5.20 8.40 26.26
CA ASP A 31 6.16 7.88 25.27
C ASP A 31 6.03 8.53 23.87
N ILE A 32 4.80 8.91 23.46
CA ILE A 32 4.57 9.61 22.18
C ILE A 32 4.96 11.11 22.24
N ASN A 33 5.03 11.69 23.43
CA ASN A 33 5.41 13.10 23.63
C ASN A 33 6.93 13.25 23.91
N GLU A 34 7.65 12.14 24.05
CA GLU A 34 9.11 12.11 24.19
C GLU A 34 9.81 12.25 22.83
N ASN A 35 10.58 13.34 22.67
CA ASN A 35 11.35 13.59 21.43
C ASN A 35 12.63 12.74 21.28
N THR A 36 12.93 11.87 22.24
CA THR A 36 14.11 10.99 22.23
C THR A 36 13.85 9.65 21.56
N ASN A 37 12.58 9.31 21.35
CA ASN A 37 12.16 8.04 20.77
C ASN A 37 11.74 8.23 19.30
N SER A 38 11.64 7.13 18.55
CA SER A 38 11.14 7.15 17.16
C SER A 38 9.63 6.93 17.06
N LEU A 39 8.90 7.00 18.18
CA LEU A 39 7.45 6.83 18.22
C LEU A 39 6.79 8.08 17.63
N PHE A 40 6.11 7.92 16.50
CA PHE A 40 5.43 9.00 15.76
C PHE A 40 6.31 10.22 15.48
N LEU A 41 7.34 10.03 14.65
CA LEU A 41 8.16 11.13 14.12
C LEU A 41 7.28 12.24 13.53
N THR A 42 7.76 13.48 13.66
CA THR A 42 7.03 14.64 13.13
C THR A 42 7.02 14.60 11.61
N ILE A 43 5.88 14.21 11.04
CA ILE A 43 5.66 14.18 9.59
C ILE A 43 5.63 15.60 9.01
N GLY A 44 6.50 15.85 8.04
CA GLY A 44 6.55 17.07 7.23
C GLY A 44 5.94 16.91 5.82
N PRO A 45 5.97 17.97 4.99
CA PRO A 45 5.47 17.92 3.61
C PRO A 45 6.31 17.02 2.69
N GLU A 46 7.59 16.82 3.00
CA GLU A 46 8.46 15.90 2.24
C GLU A 46 8.05 14.44 2.44
N ASP A 47 7.74 14.05 3.67
CA ASP A 47 7.21 12.73 3.99
C ASP A 47 5.91 12.45 3.23
N PHE A 48 5.03 13.45 3.09
CA PHE A 48 3.79 13.30 2.31
C PHE A 48 4.07 12.86 0.87
N LEU A 49 5.05 13.48 0.20
CA LEU A 49 5.41 13.12 -1.17
C LEU A 49 5.96 11.70 -1.26
N VAL A 50 6.83 11.32 -0.33
CA VAL A 50 7.40 9.95 -0.30
C VAL A 50 6.31 8.91 -0.07
N HIS A 51 5.36 9.16 0.84
CA HIS A 51 4.23 8.26 1.05
C HIS A 51 3.37 8.12 -0.21
N HIS A 52 3.18 9.19 -0.99
CA HIS A 52 2.47 9.12 -2.27
C HIS A 52 3.25 8.33 -3.32
N ALA A 53 4.57 8.50 -3.38
CA ALA A 53 5.42 7.74 -4.28
C ALA A 53 5.39 6.23 -3.95
N ILE A 54 5.43 5.88 -2.67
CA ILE A 54 5.30 4.49 -2.20
C ILE A 54 3.91 3.95 -2.55
N ALA A 55 2.85 4.72 -2.31
CA ALA A 55 1.50 4.31 -2.67
C ALA A 55 1.39 4.06 -4.18
N LEU A 56 1.94 4.94 -5.02
CA LEU A 56 1.97 4.75 -6.48
C LEU A 56 2.74 3.48 -6.86
N GLY A 57 3.90 3.23 -6.25
CA GLY A 57 4.66 2.00 -6.44
C GLY A 57 3.85 0.75 -6.07
N LEU A 58 3.15 0.76 -4.94
CA LEU A 58 2.28 -0.34 -4.51
C LEU A 58 1.11 -0.55 -5.47
N HIS A 59 0.45 0.51 -5.92
CA HIS A 59 -0.66 0.39 -6.87
C HIS A 59 -0.19 -0.13 -8.24
N THR A 60 0.96 0.34 -8.74
CA THR A 60 1.50 -0.11 -10.03
C THR A 60 1.96 -1.57 -9.99
N THR A 61 2.70 -1.97 -8.95
CA THR A 61 3.12 -3.36 -8.75
C THR A 61 1.93 -4.31 -8.60
N THR A 62 0.93 -3.94 -7.81
CA THR A 62 -0.30 -4.74 -7.67
C THR A 62 -1.09 -4.82 -8.97
N LEU A 63 -1.23 -3.72 -9.72
CA LEU A 63 -1.87 -3.74 -11.03
C LEU A 63 -1.16 -4.67 -12.02
N ILE A 64 0.18 -4.66 -12.08
CA ILE A 64 0.96 -5.55 -12.95
C ILE A 64 0.71 -7.02 -12.59
N LEU A 65 0.81 -7.38 -11.30
CA LEU A 65 0.60 -8.76 -10.83
C LEU A 65 -0.83 -9.24 -11.05
N VAL A 66 -1.82 -8.41 -10.69
CA VAL A 66 -3.24 -8.75 -10.85
C VAL A 66 -3.59 -8.88 -12.32
N LYS A 67 -3.10 -7.99 -13.19
CA LYS A 67 -3.32 -8.07 -14.64
C LYS A 67 -2.73 -9.34 -15.23
N GLY A 68 -1.47 -9.66 -14.89
CA GLY A 68 -0.81 -10.89 -15.32
C GLY A 68 -1.58 -12.14 -14.91
N ALA A 69 -2.04 -12.21 -13.65
CA ALA A 69 -2.82 -13.32 -13.14
C ALA A 69 -4.20 -13.46 -13.82
N LEU A 70 -4.91 -12.34 -14.05
CA LEU A 70 -6.22 -12.35 -14.71
C LEU A 70 -6.13 -12.75 -16.19
N ASP A 71 -5.08 -12.32 -16.89
CA ASP A 71 -4.85 -12.61 -18.31
C ASP A 71 -4.11 -13.95 -18.56
N ALA A 72 -3.63 -14.63 -17.52
CA ALA A 72 -2.82 -15.85 -17.63
C ALA A 72 -3.54 -16.98 -18.38
N ARG A 73 -4.88 -17.08 -18.22
CA ARG A 73 -5.67 -18.12 -18.89
C ARG A 73 -6.02 -17.79 -20.35
N GLY A 74 -5.85 -16.54 -20.76
CA GLY A 74 -6.26 -16.03 -22.06
C GLY A 74 -6.58 -14.55 -22.00
N SER A 75 -6.19 -13.82 -23.04
CA SER A 75 -6.48 -12.40 -23.24
C SER A 75 -7.16 -12.20 -24.60
N LYS A 76 -7.66 -10.99 -24.89
CA LYS A 76 -8.19 -10.69 -26.24
C LYS A 76 -7.13 -10.89 -27.34
N LEU A 77 -5.86 -10.62 -27.02
CA LEU A 77 -4.74 -10.73 -27.95
C LEU A 77 -4.35 -12.20 -28.19
N MET A 78 -4.29 -13.00 -27.13
CA MET A 78 -3.96 -14.43 -27.14
C MET A 78 -4.98 -15.21 -26.28
N PRO A 79 -6.10 -15.68 -26.85
CA PRO A 79 -7.21 -16.30 -26.12
C PRO A 79 -6.88 -17.66 -25.50
N ASP A 80 -5.87 -18.32 -26.04
CA ASP A 80 -5.48 -19.70 -25.80
C ASP A 80 -4.19 -19.79 -24.96
N LYS A 81 -3.81 -18.69 -24.29
CA LYS A 81 -2.61 -18.56 -23.43
C LYS A 81 -2.46 -19.70 -22.43
N LYS A 82 -3.57 -20.22 -21.88
CA LYS A 82 -3.56 -21.35 -20.91
C LYS A 82 -2.83 -22.61 -21.41
N TYR A 83 -2.73 -22.84 -22.72
CA TYR A 83 -2.10 -24.06 -23.27
C TYR A 83 -0.58 -23.95 -23.37
N PHE A 84 -0.03 -22.74 -23.29
CA PHE A 84 1.41 -22.49 -23.41
C PHE A 84 2.13 -22.54 -22.06
N GLY A 85 1.39 -22.57 -20.96
CA GLY A 85 1.93 -22.61 -19.60
C GLY A 85 2.20 -21.21 -19.04
N TYR A 86 2.85 -21.17 -17.87
CA TYR A 86 3.06 -19.94 -17.10
C TYR A 86 4.15 -19.02 -17.69
N SER A 87 5.21 -19.61 -18.28
CA SER A 87 6.34 -18.89 -18.87
C SER A 87 6.63 -19.44 -20.26
N PHE A 88 6.63 -18.57 -21.27
CA PHE A 88 6.93 -18.87 -22.67
C PHE A 88 7.38 -17.57 -23.37
N PRO A 89 8.24 -17.63 -24.41
CA PRO A 89 8.93 -16.44 -24.92
C PRO A 89 8.02 -15.45 -25.67
N CYS A 90 7.08 -15.95 -26.50
CA CYS A 90 6.08 -15.17 -27.23
C CYS A 90 5.12 -16.12 -27.98
N ASP A 91 4.07 -15.57 -28.57
CA ASP A 91 3.16 -16.19 -29.56
C ASP A 91 3.47 -15.67 -30.99
N GLY A 92 4.75 -15.47 -31.30
CA GLY A 92 5.25 -15.01 -32.60
C GLY A 92 4.96 -13.54 -32.96
N PRO A 93 5.41 -13.07 -34.15
CA PRO A 93 5.31 -11.67 -34.57
C PRO A 93 3.91 -11.25 -35.11
N GLY A 94 2.96 -12.19 -35.16
CA GLY A 94 1.59 -11.90 -35.60
C GLY A 94 0.87 -10.90 -34.69
N ARG A 95 -0.28 -10.38 -35.14
CA ARG A 95 -1.17 -9.50 -34.35
C ARG A 95 -0.52 -8.20 -33.82
N GLY A 96 0.59 -7.76 -34.42
CA GLY A 96 1.33 -6.57 -33.97
C GLY A 96 2.47 -6.86 -32.99
N GLY A 97 2.74 -8.14 -32.69
CA GLY A 97 3.80 -8.59 -31.77
C GLY A 97 3.26 -9.07 -30.42
N THR A 98 3.89 -10.09 -29.85
CA THR A 98 3.48 -10.74 -28.59
C THR A 98 4.66 -10.94 -27.62
N CYS A 99 5.63 -10.03 -27.66
CA CYS A 99 6.74 -9.98 -26.71
C CYS A 99 6.21 -9.84 -25.27
N ASP A 100 6.87 -10.50 -24.31
CA ASP A 100 6.57 -10.43 -22.87
C ASP A 100 5.09 -10.72 -22.52
N ILE A 101 4.43 -11.60 -23.28
CA ILE A 101 3.00 -11.90 -23.12
C ILE A 101 2.70 -13.03 -22.13
N SER A 102 3.71 -13.78 -21.69
CA SER A 102 3.55 -14.80 -20.65
C SER A 102 3.09 -14.19 -19.32
N ALA A 103 2.67 -15.03 -18.38
CA ALA A 103 2.28 -14.56 -17.05
C ALA A 103 3.50 -14.33 -16.13
N CYS A 104 4.66 -14.84 -16.53
CA CYS A 104 5.98 -14.66 -15.91
C CYS A 104 7.03 -14.38 -16.97
#